data_AF-A0A963EBV1-F1
#
_entry.id   AF-A0A963EBV1-F1
#
_cell.length_a   1.000
_cell.length_b   1.000
_cell.length_c   1.000
_cell.angle_alpha   90.00
_cell.angle_beta   90.00
_cell.angle_gamma   90.00
#
_symmetry.space_group_name_H-M   'P 1'
#
loop_
_entity.id
_entity.type
_entity.pdbx_description
1 polymer ?
#
loop_
_entity_poly.entity_id
_entity_poly.type
_entity_poly.pdbx_seq_one_letter_code
_entity_poly.pdbx_strand_id
1 'polypeptide(L)'
;AYISYHRKHLPLSYWQAKNGQEVDFIIGDDVAVEVKSARRTQDKHLKGLRALAEEKIVKRYILVSHDPIRRRVDNIELLPWQDFLNKLWCGEIIETQ
;
A
#
# COMPACT_ATOMS: atom_id res chain seq x y z
N ALA A 1 -2.36 -2.48 14.78
CA ALA A 1 -1.32 -2.27 15.81
C ALA A 1 -0.58 -0.94 15.60
N TYR A 2 0.18 -0.77 14.51
CA TYR A 2 1.02 0.42 14.25
C TYR A 2 0.36 1.77 14.59
N ILE A 3 -0.79 2.09 13.98
CA ILE A 3 -1.50 3.38 14.20
C ILE A 3 -1.77 3.62 15.69
N SER A 4 -2.30 2.62 16.38
CA SER A 4 -2.63 2.69 17.81
C SER A 4 -1.39 2.81 18.70
N TYR A 5 -0.35 2.00 18.46
CA TYR A 5 0.84 1.96 19.32
C TYR A 5 1.72 3.20 19.16
N HIS A 6 1.77 3.79 17.96
CA HIS A 6 2.40 5.08 17.74
C HIS A 6 1.48 6.28 18.03
N ARG A 7 0.27 6.05 18.57
CA ARG A 7 -0.73 7.08 18.90
C ARG A 7 -1.00 8.04 17.73
N LYS A 8 -1.04 7.51 16.50
CA LYS A 8 -1.38 8.29 15.31
C LYS A 8 -2.90 8.37 15.17
N HIS A 9 -3.42 9.56 14.89
CA HIS A 9 -4.85 9.81 14.64
C HIS A 9 -5.16 9.83 13.14
N LEU A 10 -4.80 8.75 12.44
CA LEU A 10 -5.03 8.62 11.00
C LEU A 10 -6.23 7.71 10.73
N PRO A 11 -7.14 8.08 9.80
CA PRO A 11 -8.16 7.15 9.33
C PRO A 11 -7.51 5.92 8.68
N LEU A 12 -8.14 4.77 8.88
CA LEU A 12 -7.80 3.53 8.19
C LEU A 12 -9.06 3.07 7.47
N SER A 13 -9.03 3.10 6.15
CA SER A 13 -10.14 2.74 5.28
C SER A 13 -9.67 1.79 4.18
N TYR A 14 -10.58 1.41 3.28
CA TYR A 14 -10.28 0.69 2.04
C TYR A 14 -10.84 1.52 0.88
N TRP A 15 -10.41 1.22 -0.34
CA TRP A 15 -10.98 1.83 -1.54
C TRP A 15 -11.61 0.77 -2.45
N GLN A 16 -12.74 1.11 -3.06
CA GLN A 16 -13.43 0.27 -4.03
C GLN A 16 -14.05 1.13 -5.14
N ALA A 17 -13.76 0.78 -6.40
CA ALA A 17 -14.39 1.40 -7.56
C ALA A 17 -15.73 0.72 -7.90
N LYS A 18 -16.58 1.44 -8.65
CA LYS A 18 -17.89 0.93 -9.13
C LYS A 18 -17.78 -0.32 -9.99
N ASN A 19 -16.63 -0.56 -10.63
CA ASN A 19 -16.37 -1.73 -11.45
C ASN A 19 -15.77 -2.91 -10.66
N GLY A 20 -15.71 -2.82 -9.33
CA GLY A 20 -15.25 -3.88 -8.44
C GLY A 20 -13.74 -3.97 -8.24
N GLN A 21 -12.96 -3.01 -8.72
CA GLN A 21 -11.53 -2.92 -8.34
C GLN A 21 -11.42 -2.42 -6.90
N GLU A 22 -10.48 -2.99 -6.15
CA GLU A 22 -10.30 -2.72 -4.72
C GLU A 22 -8.84 -2.46 -4.38
N VAL A 23 -8.62 -1.74 -3.27
CA VAL A 23 -7.33 -1.60 -2.59
C VAL A 23 -7.54 -1.81 -1.09
N ASP A 24 -6.79 -2.73 -0.49
CA ASP A 24 -7.02 -3.24 0.87
C ASP A 24 -6.98 -2.15 1.95
N PHE A 25 -5.98 -1.27 1.91
CA PHE A 25 -5.80 -0.23 2.94
C PHE A 25 -5.50 1.14 2.33
N ILE A 26 -6.19 2.14 2.83
CA ILE A 26 -5.86 3.56 2.73
C ILE A 26 -5.56 4.05 4.15
N ILE A 27 -4.36 4.59 4.36
CA ILE A 27 -3.90 5.07 5.66
C ILE A 27 -3.75 6.60 5.58
N GLY A 28 -4.56 7.31 6.36
CA GLY A 28 -4.70 8.75 6.18
C GLY A 28 -5.30 9.07 4.81
N ASP A 29 -4.79 10.12 4.19
CA ASP A 29 -5.07 10.49 2.79
C ASP A 29 -3.79 10.38 1.93
N ASP A 30 -2.80 9.60 2.40
CA ASP A 30 -1.43 9.65 1.86
C ASP A 30 -0.95 8.32 1.28
N VAL A 31 -1.30 7.18 1.89
CA VAL A 31 -0.70 5.88 1.55
C VAL A 31 -1.77 4.83 1.25
N ALA A 32 -1.68 4.24 0.07
CA ALA A 32 -2.42 3.04 -0.33
C ALA A 32 -1.54 1.79 -0.24
N VAL A 33 -2.08 0.72 0.33
CA VAL A 33 -1.42 -0.57 0.49
C VAL A 33 -2.33 -1.69 -0.02
N GLU A 34 -1.82 -2.49 -0.95
CA GLU A 34 -2.44 -3.71 -1.46
C GLU A 34 -1.62 -4.92 -1.01
N VAL A 35 -2.25 -5.95 -0.48
CA VAL A 35 -1.58 -7.14 0.04
C VAL A 35 -1.88 -8.36 -0.84
N LYS A 36 -0.83 -9.10 -1.21
CA LYS A 36 -0.95 -10.34 -1.99
C LYS A 36 -0.09 -11.45 -1.40
N SER A 37 -0.63 -12.66 -1.32
CA SER A 37 0.13 -13.87 -0.95
C SER A 37 1.06 -14.39 -2.08
N ALA A 38 1.20 -13.64 -3.18
CA ALA A 38 1.98 -14.06 -4.33
C ALA A 38 3.49 -14.10 -4.02
N ARG A 39 4.14 -15.22 -4.35
CA ARG A 39 5.62 -15.36 -4.32
C ARG A 39 6.32 -14.72 -5.52
N ARG A 40 5.54 -14.31 -6.52
CA ARG A 40 5.99 -13.54 -7.68
C ARG A 40 4.87 -12.57 -8.06
N THR A 41 5.17 -11.29 -7.97
CA THR A 41 4.25 -10.23 -8.36
C THR A 41 4.16 -10.16 -9.88
N GLN A 42 2.93 -9.96 -10.39
CA GLN A 42 2.61 -9.89 -11.81
C GLN A 42 1.82 -8.62 -12.06
N ASP A 43 1.80 -8.17 -13.31
CA ASP A 43 1.10 -6.95 -13.72
C ASP A 43 -0.39 -6.93 -13.33
N LYS A 44 -1.06 -8.08 -13.39
CA LYS A 44 -2.46 -8.24 -12.95
C LYS A 44 -2.71 -7.88 -11.49
N HIS A 45 -1.69 -7.97 -10.62
CA HIS A 45 -1.83 -7.59 -9.20
C HIS A 45 -1.79 -6.06 -9.00
N LEU A 46 -1.37 -5.29 -10.01
CA LEU A 46 -1.26 -3.82 -9.93
C LEU A 46 -2.56 -3.11 -10.32
N LYS A 47 -3.58 -3.84 -10.80
CA LYS A 47 -4.81 -3.25 -11.37
C LYS A 47 -5.56 -2.35 -10.40
N GLY A 48 -5.70 -2.76 -9.13
CA GLY A 48 -6.39 -1.95 -8.10
C GLY A 48 -5.65 -0.64 -7.83
N LEU A 49 -4.34 -0.73 -7.55
CA LEU A 49 -3.50 0.43 -7.29
C LEU A 49 -3.39 1.38 -8.50
N ARG A 50 -3.37 0.86 -9.73
CA ARG A 50 -3.38 1.70 -10.93
C ARG A 50 -4.70 2.47 -11.08
N ALA A 51 -5.83 1.80 -10.88
CA ALA A 51 -7.14 2.47 -10.94
C ALA A 51 -7.27 3.54 -9.85
N LEU A 52 -6.83 3.24 -8.62
CA LEU A 52 -6.77 4.23 -7.55
C LEU A 52 -5.84 5.42 -7.88
N ALA A 53 -4.72 5.17 -8.57
CA ALA A 53 -3.79 6.23 -8.95
C ALA A 53 -4.38 7.23 -9.95
N GLU A 54 -5.36 6.83 -10.75
CA GLU A 54 -6.10 7.73 -11.66
C GLU A 54 -6.95 8.74 -10.88
N GLU A 55 -7.46 8.36 -9.71
CA GLU A 55 -8.29 9.21 -8.83
C GLU A 55 -7.47 10.27 -8.07
N LYS A 56 -6.15 10.08 -7.94
CA LYS A 56 -5.20 11.02 -7.29
C LYS A 56 -5.57 11.40 -5.85
N ILE A 57 -6.23 10.50 -5.13
CA ILE A 57 -6.66 10.73 -3.73
C ILE A 57 -5.59 10.38 -2.70
N VAL A 58 -4.50 9.70 -3.09
CA VAL A 58 -3.35 9.39 -2.24
C VAL A 58 -2.02 9.65 -2.97
N LYS A 59 -0.93 9.75 -2.22
CA LYS A 59 0.40 10.15 -2.74
C LYS A 59 1.33 8.95 -2.97
N ARG A 60 1.15 7.86 -2.22
CA ARG A 60 2.04 6.71 -2.23
C ARG A 60 1.26 5.40 -2.41
N TYR A 61 1.77 4.53 -3.27
CA TYR A 61 1.11 3.27 -3.65
C TYR A 61 2.07 2.12 -3.42
N ILE A 62 1.66 1.15 -2.60
CA ILE A 62 2.52 0.04 -2.19
C ILE A 62 1.79 -1.28 -2.40
N LEU A 63 2.41 -2.20 -3.13
CA LEU A 63 2.03 -3.60 -3.18
C LEU A 63 2.96 -4.39 -2.27
N VAL A 64 2.37 -5.08 -1.29
CA VAL A 64 3.07 -5.92 -0.33
C VAL A 64 2.85 -7.38 -0.69
N SER A 65 3.93 -8.17 -0.74
CA SER A 65 3.80 -9.59 -1.09
C SER A 65 4.88 -10.52 -0.51
N HIS A 66 4.80 -11.80 -0.86
CA HIS A 66 5.87 -12.77 -0.62
C HIS A 66 6.93 -12.80 -1.73
N ASP A 67 6.83 -11.94 -2.75
CA ASP A 67 7.89 -11.77 -3.74
C ASP A 67 9.11 -11.13 -3.05
N PRO A 68 10.28 -11.79 -3.03
CA PRO A 68 11.47 -11.26 -2.36
C PRO A 68 12.10 -10.10 -3.13
N ILE A 69 11.67 -9.84 -4.38
CA ILE A 69 12.26 -8.80 -5.22
C ILE A 69 11.56 -7.47 -4.95
N ARG A 70 12.25 -6.57 -4.27
CA ARG A 70 11.90 -5.15 -4.24
C ARG A 70 12.04 -4.56 -5.63
N ARG A 71 10.98 -3.90 -6.12
CA ARG A 71 11.04 -3.12 -7.36
C ARG A 71 9.99 -2.02 -7.37
N ARG A 72 10.05 -1.17 -8.37
CA ARG A 72 9.02 -0.16 -8.67
C ARG A 72 8.50 -0.41 -10.08
N VAL A 73 7.19 -0.36 -10.23
CA VAL A 73 6.50 -0.40 -11.53
C VAL A 73 5.59 0.81 -11.55
N ASP A 74 5.71 1.66 -12.57
CA ASP A 74 5.05 2.96 -12.60
C ASP A 74 5.40 3.78 -11.33
N ASN A 75 4.40 4.29 -10.61
CA ASN A 75 4.53 4.93 -9.31
C ASN A 75 4.29 3.98 -8.12
N ILE A 76 4.18 2.67 -8.35
CA ILE A 76 3.85 1.66 -7.33
C ILE A 76 5.13 0.99 -6.82
N GLU A 77 5.33 1.02 -5.51
CA GLU A 77 6.39 0.28 -4.82
C GLU A 77 5.96 -1.17 -4.57
N LEU A 78 6.73 -2.14 -5.04
CA LEU A 78 6.52 -3.55 -4.77
C LEU A 78 7.52 -3.96 -3.69
N LEU A 79 7.03 -4.31 -2.51
CA LEU A 79 7.84 -4.64 -1.34
C LEU A 79 7.58 -6.08 -0.86
N PRO A 80 8.63 -6.82 -0.47
CA PRO A 80 8.48 -7.98 0.40
C PRO A 80 7.78 -7.58 1.71
N TRP A 81 6.94 -8.44 2.25
CA TRP A 81 6.17 -8.14 3.46
C TRP A 81 7.03 -7.78 4.68
N GLN A 82 8.20 -8.43 4.82
CA GLN A 82 9.13 -8.16 5.90
C GLN A 82 9.70 -6.74 5.79
N ASP A 83 10.09 -6.35 4.59
CA ASP A 83 10.59 -5.01 4.29
C ASP A 83 9.51 -3.96 4.56
N PHE A 84 8.28 -4.21 4.12
CA PHE A 84 7.16 -3.31 4.39
C PHE A 84 6.94 -3.10 5.88
N LEU A 85 6.90 -4.18 6.68
CA LEU A 85 6.71 -4.07 8.12
C LEU A 85 7.88 -3.35 8.80
N ASN A 86 9.12 -3.70 8.47
CA ASN A 86 10.29 -3.02 9.02
C ASN A 86 10.24 -1.51 8.74
N LYS A 87 9.96 -1.13 7.48
CA LYS A 87 9.82 0.28 7.09
C LYS A 87 8.65 0.97 7.78
N LEU A 88 7.52 0.28 7.94
CA LEU A 88 6.34 0.82 8.62
C LEU A 88 6.69 1.16 10.08
N TRP A 89 7.26 0.20 10.81
CA TRP A 89 7.62 0.35 12.22
C TRP A 89 8.78 1.33 12.46
N CYS A 90 9.68 1.50 11.49
CA CYS A 90 10.72 2.54 11.52
C CYS A 90 10.20 3.95 11.14
N GLY A 91 8.93 4.09 10.77
CA GLY A 91 8.35 5.39 10.38
C GLY A 91 8.71 5.85 8.97
N GLU A 92 9.17 4.95 8.11
CA GLU A 92 9.54 5.24 6.71
C GLU A 92 8.35 5.15 5.73
N ILE A 93 7.22 4.57 6.15
CA ILE A 93 6.02 4.43 5.30
C ILE A 93 5.07 5.61 5.45
N ILE A 94 4.78 5.99 6.70
CA ILE A 94 3.82 7.03 7.06
C ILE A 94 4.62 8.16 7.68
N GLU A 95 4.65 9.31 7.01
CA GLU A 95 5.29 10.51 7.55
C GLU A 95 4.62 10.93 8.87
N THR A 96 5.42 11.46 9.77
CA THR A 96 4.93 12.00 11.03
C THR A 96 4.89 13.51 10.84
N GLN A 97 3.69 14.07 10.71
CA GLN A 97 3.50 15.50 11.00
C GLN A 97 3.58 15.72 12.51
#